data_AF-A0A352Y4K5-F1
#
_entry.id   AF-A0A352Y4K5-F1
#
_cell.length_a   1.000
_cell.length_b   1.000
_cell.length_c   1.000
_cell.angle_alpha   90.00
_cell.angle_beta   90.00
_cell.angle_gamma   90.00
#
_symmetry.space_group_name_H-M   'P 1'
#
loop_
_entity.id
_entity.type
_entity.pdbx_description
1 polymer ?
#
loop_
_entity_poly.entity_id
_entity_poly.type
_entity_poly.pdbx_seq_one_letter_code
_entity_poly.pdbx_strand_id
1 'polypeptide(L)'
;RSVLSLFTSPPEQISSFGIVSIEELGSDTVKVTHLVEKPPAEEAPSNLAVAGRYILTPDIFELLEKTPPGNGGEIQVTDAIEMQAQAGKCYGLRFTGLRYDTGNPLGLLTTSIAYALKRPDIAPGLRAYMQEVLHEA
;
A
#
# COMPACT_ATOMS: atom_id res chain seq x y z
N ARG A 1 -2.37 10.71 17.64
CA ARG A 1 -2.17 9.28 17.30
C ARG A 1 -2.06 9.24 15.79
N SER A 2 -1.11 8.48 15.27
CA SER A 2 -0.94 8.31 13.83
C SER A 2 -1.96 7.32 13.28
N VAL A 3 -2.38 7.52 12.04
CA VAL A 3 -3.34 6.67 11.34
C VAL A 3 -2.81 6.33 9.94
N LEU A 4 -2.85 5.04 9.61
CA LEU A 4 -2.48 4.49 8.31
C LEU A 4 -3.74 4.05 7.55
N SER A 5 -3.79 4.31 6.25
CA SER A 5 -4.74 3.61 5.38
C SER A 5 -4.20 2.22 5.07
N LEU A 6 -5.03 1.20 5.26
CA LEU A 6 -4.68 -0.20 5.03
C LEU A 6 -5.57 -0.82 3.94
N PHE A 7 -5.02 -1.80 3.21
CA PHE A 7 -5.77 -2.62 2.26
C PHE A 7 -5.27 -4.06 2.31
N THR A 8 -6.11 -5.01 1.89
CA THR A 8 -5.67 -6.40 1.73
C THR A 8 -4.86 -6.53 0.44
N SER A 9 -3.58 -6.90 0.58
CA SER A 9 -2.70 -7.18 -0.55
C SER A 9 -2.86 -8.64 -0.99
N PRO A 10 -2.87 -8.93 -2.31
CA PRO A 10 -2.72 -10.30 -2.78
C PRO A 10 -1.30 -10.82 -2.46
N PRO A 11 -1.11 -12.14 -2.27
CA PRO A 11 0.16 -12.72 -1.82
C PRO A 11 1.36 -12.34 -2.67
N GLU A 12 1.18 -12.24 -3.98
CA GLU A 12 2.25 -11.99 -4.96
C GLU A 12 2.77 -10.56 -4.89
N GLN A 13 2.04 -9.66 -4.22
CA GLN A 13 2.40 -8.25 -4.08
C GLN A 13 2.86 -7.89 -2.66
N ILE A 14 2.84 -8.82 -1.70
CA ILE A 14 3.17 -8.56 -0.29
C ILE A 14 4.53 -7.87 -0.14
N SER A 15 5.55 -8.38 -0.82
CA SER A 15 6.92 -7.85 -0.76
C SER A 15 7.11 -6.49 -1.45
N SER A 16 6.03 -5.88 -1.97
CA SER A 16 6.04 -4.53 -2.53
C SER A 16 5.62 -3.47 -1.51
N PHE A 17 5.13 -3.84 -0.33
CA PHE A 17 4.50 -2.92 0.63
C PHE A 17 5.02 -3.08 2.06
N GLY A 18 4.79 -2.04 2.88
CA GLY A 18 4.82 -2.18 4.32
C GLY A 18 3.63 -2.98 4.82
N ILE A 19 3.88 -4.04 5.61
CA ILE A 19 2.87 -4.99 6.08
C ILE A 19 2.71 -4.86 7.59
N VAL A 20 1.46 -4.83 8.07
CA VAL A 20 1.15 -4.61 9.49
C VAL A 20 0.69 -5.87 10.22
N SER A 21 1.01 -5.98 11.51
CA SER A 21 0.21 -6.73 12.48
C SER A 21 -0.80 -5.81 13.14
N ILE A 22 -1.96 -6.35 13.49
CA ILE A 22 -3.06 -5.55 14.05
C ILE A 22 -3.73 -6.22 15.24
N GLU A 23 -4.36 -5.38 16.06
CA GLU A 23 -5.38 -5.74 17.04
C GLU A 23 -6.70 -5.10 16.61
N GLU A 24 -7.78 -5.88 16.55
CA GLU A 24 -9.10 -5.41 16.13
C GLU A 24 -9.69 -4.44 17.16
N LEU A 25 -10.20 -3.29 16.71
CA LEU A 25 -10.92 -2.33 17.55
C LEU A 25 -12.39 -2.12 17.10
N GLY A 26 -12.75 -2.61 15.91
CA GLY A 26 -14.06 -2.45 15.29
C GLY A 26 -14.08 -3.10 13.90
N SER A 27 -15.05 -2.74 13.05
CA SER A 27 -15.14 -3.27 11.68
C SER A 27 -13.95 -2.84 10.82
N ASP A 28 -13.72 -1.53 10.75
CA ASP A 28 -12.78 -0.92 9.80
C ASP A 28 -11.58 -0.27 10.49
N THR A 29 -11.62 -0.14 11.82
CA THR A 29 -10.55 0.49 12.59
C THR A 29 -9.79 -0.57 13.38
N VAL A 30 -8.47 -0.49 13.32
CA VAL A 30 -7.56 -1.42 13.99
C VAL A 30 -6.46 -0.65 14.72
N LYS A 31 -5.88 -1.26 15.74
CA LYS A 31 -4.62 -0.79 16.31
C LYS A 31 -3.48 -1.49 15.59
N VAL A 32 -2.46 -0.75 15.16
CA VAL A 32 -1.27 -1.34 14.54
C VAL A 32 -0.29 -1.70 15.65
N THR A 33 0.10 -2.97 15.71
CA THR A 33 0.99 -3.52 16.76
C THR A 33 2.40 -3.77 16.26
N HIS A 34 2.56 -3.99 14.96
CA HIS A 34 3.84 -4.17 14.29
C HIS A 34 3.71 -3.76 12.82
N LEU A 35 4.80 -3.35 12.21
CA LEU A 35 4.90 -2.89 10.83
C LEU A 35 6.30 -3.21 10.30
N VAL A 36 6.37 -3.85 9.15
CA VAL A 36 7.63 -4.24 8.49
C VAL A 36 7.62 -3.81 7.02
N GLU A 37 8.71 -3.21 6.55
CA GLU A 37 8.86 -2.76 5.16
C GLU A 37 9.21 -3.93 4.23
N LYS A 38 8.37 -4.17 3.22
CA LYS A 38 8.63 -5.10 2.10
C LYS A 38 9.17 -6.47 2.55
N PRO A 39 8.51 -7.16 3.50
CA PRO A 39 8.97 -8.46 3.94
C PRO A 39 8.85 -9.49 2.82
N PRO A 40 9.66 -10.57 2.85
CA PRO A 40 9.34 -11.81 2.13
C PRO A 40 7.91 -12.25 2.46
N ALA A 41 7.19 -12.84 1.49
CA ALA A 41 5.80 -13.21 1.68
C ALA A 41 5.62 -14.23 2.82
N GLU A 42 6.58 -15.13 3.01
CA GLU A 42 6.63 -16.12 4.08
C GLU A 42 6.90 -15.53 5.48
N GLU A 43 7.50 -14.34 5.55
CA GLU A 43 7.81 -13.64 6.81
C GLU A 43 6.81 -12.53 7.12
N ALA A 44 5.85 -12.28 6.20
CA ALA A 44 4.88 -11.23 6.35
C ALA A 44 3.93 -11.51 7.52
N PRO A 45 3.75 -10.56 8.45
CA PRO A 45 2.96 -10.82 9.66
C PRO A 45 1.45 -10.87 9.40
N SER A 46 1.00 -10.40 8.24
CA SER A 46 -0.37 -10.51 7.75
C SER A 46 -0.41 -10.26 6.24
N ASN A 47 -1.61 -10.13 5.67
CA ASN A 47 -1.83 -9.64 4.31
C ASN A 47 -2.34 -8.19 4.24
N LEU A 48 -2.31 -7.45 5.37
CA LEU A 48 -2.71 -6.04 5.41
C LEU A 48 -1.51 -5.16 5.11
N ALA A 49 -1.60 -4.45 3.98
CA ALA A 49 -0.58 -3.56 3.47
C ALA A 49 -0.94 -2.09 3.68
N VAL A 50 0.08 -1.25 3.86
CA VAL A 50 -0.06 0.20 3.94
C VAL A 50 -0.30 0.80 2.56
N ALA A 51 -1.38 1.57 2.40
CA ALA A 51 -1.83 2.10 1.10
C ALA A 51 -1.07 3.36 0.62
N GLY A 52 -0.07 3.83 1.37
CA GLY A 52 0.64 5.07 1.06
C GLY A 52 -0.16 6.35 1.39
N ARG A 53 -1.05 6.28 2.39
CA ARG A 53 -1.79 7.43 2.94
C ARG A 53 -1.70 7.41 4.45
N TYR A 54 -1.25 8.54 5.00
CA TYR A 54 -0.84 8.66 6.39
C TYR A 54 -1.36 9.96 6.99
N ILE A 55 -1.81 9.89 8.24
CA ILE A 55 -1.94 11.05 9.11
C ILE A 55 -0.99 10.78 10.28
N LEU A 56 0.17 11.43 10.28
CA LEU A 56 1.22 11.17 11.27
C LEU A 56 1.27 12.30 12.29
N THR A 57 1.48 11.96 13.56
CA THR A 57 1.74 12.97 14.58
C THR A 57 3.16 13.55 14.44
N PRO A 58 3.39 14.80 14.88
CA PRO A 58 4.67 15.50 14.65
C PRO A 58 5.92 14.80 15.19
N ASP A 59 5.78 13.92 16.21
CA ASP A 59 6.87 13.11 16.74
C ASP A 59 7.52 12.20 15.68
N ILE A 60 6.86 11.97 14.54
CA ILE A 60 7.46 11.24 13.42
C ILE A 60 8.78 11.86 12.93
N PHE A 61 8.94 13.19 12.99
CA PHE A 61 10.17 13.83 12.53
C PHE A 61 11.37 13.47 13.40
N GLU A 62 11.20 13.48 14.73
CA GLU A 62 12.24 13.04 15.67
C GLU A 62 12.56 11.54 15.53
N LEU A 63 11.57 10.73 15.16
CA LEU A 63 11.75 9.31 14.91
C LEU A 63 12.53 9.07 13.62
N LEU A 64 12.18 9.78 12.53
CA LEU A 64 12.89 9.72 11.25
C LEU A 64 14.36 10.11 11.38
N GLU A 65 14.69 11.13 12.18
CA GLU A 65 16.09 11.52 12.45
C GLU A 65 16.92 10.40 13.11
N LYS A 66 16.26 9.49 13.84
CA LYS A 66 16.89 8.36 14.54
C LYS A 66 16.83 7.07 13.73
N THR A 67 16.02 7.02 12.67
CA THR A 67 15.83 5.83 11.86
C THR A 67 17.09 5.56 11.03
N PRO A 68 17.78 4.42 11.24
CA PRO A 68 18.90 4.04 10.41
C PRO A 68 18.42 3.63 9.00
N PRO A 69 19.31 3.59 8.01
CA PRO A 69 19.00 2.98 6.72
C PRO A 69 18.52 1.53 6.88
N GLY A 70 17.39 1.22 6.27
CA GLY A 70 16.74 -0.09 6.30
C GLY A 70 16.80 -0.78 4.94
N ASN A 71 15.65 -1.26 4.46
CA ASN A 71 15.55 -1.95 3.18
C ASN A 71 16.09 -1.07 2.02
N GLY A 72 16.95 -1.65 1.19
CA GLY A 72 17.60 -0.96 0.08
C GLY A 72 18.64 0.09 0.48
N GLY A 73 19.00 0.21 1.77
CA GLY A 73 19.91 1.24 2.26
C GLY A 73 19.28 2.64 2.34
N GLU A 74 17.95 2.72 2.33
CA GLU A 74 17.20 3.97 2.44
C GLU A 74 16.64 4.15 3.86
N ILE A 75 16.44 5.40 4.29
CA ILE A 75 15.69 5.71 5.51
C ILE A 75 14.21 5.51 5.22
N GLN A 76 13.62 4.43 5.73
CA GLN A 76 12.23 4.08 5.48
C GLN A 76 11.29 4.75 6.48
N VAL A 77 10.26 5.42 5.98
CA VAL A 77 9.20 5.98 6.84
C VAL A 77 8.47 4.89 7.63
N THR A 78 8.41 3.69 7.06
CA THR A 78 7.82 2.49 7.68
C THR A 78 8.51 2.14 9.00
N ASP A 79 9.85 2.18 9.04
CA ASP A 79 10.61 1.88 10.25
C ASP A 79 10.40 2.95 11.34
N ALA A 80 10.22 4.22 10.94
CA ALA A 80 9.86 5.28 11.87
C ALA A 80 8.43 5.12 12.43
N ILE A 81 7.48 4.72 11.60
CA ILE A 81 6.10 4.45 12.01
C ILE A 81 6.03 3.22 12.92
N GLU A 82 6.88 2.22 12.71
CA GLU A 82 6.96 1.04 13.56
C GLU A 82 7.29 1.43 15.02
N MET A 83 8.18 2.40 15.23
CA MET A 83 8.43 2.93 16.58
C MET A 83 7.17 3.58 17.20
N GLN A 84 6.31 4.21 16.40
CA GLN A 84 5.00 4.70 16.88
C GLN A 84 4.02 3.57 17.18
N ALA A 85 4.04 2.49 16.40
CA ALA A 85 3.22 1.30 16.62
C ALA A 85 3.59 0.60 17.93
N GLN A 86 4.89 0.37 18.17
CA GLN A 86 5.41 -0.20 19.41
C GLN A 86 5.08 0.66 20.64
N ALA A 87 5.02 1.99 20.48
CA ALA A 87 4.58 2.91 21.53
C ALA A 87 3.04 2.95 21.72
N GLY A 88 2.26 2.15 20.98
CA GLY A 88 0.80 2.11 21.04
C GLY A 88 0.12 3.35 20.45
N LYS A 89 0.81 4.11 19.60
CA LYS A 89 0.36 5.39 19.04
C LYS A 89 -0.07 5.30 17.56
N CYS A 90 -0.04 4.12 16.95
CA CYS A 90 -0.39 3.90 15.55
C CYS A 90 -1.68 3.07 15.40
N TYR A 91 -2.55 3.51 14.48
CA TYR A 91 -3.83 2.90 14.17
C TYR A 91 -3.97 2.73 12.65
N GLY A 92 -4.83 1.82 12.24
CA GLY A 92 -5.13 1.57 10.84
C GLY A 92 -6.62 1.77 10.54
N LEU A 93 -6.90 2.31 9.36
CA LEU A 93 -8.24 2.30 8.77
C LEU A 93 -8.21 1.40 7.54
N ARG A 94 -9.02 0.33 7.54
CA ARG A 94 -9.24 -0.52 6.37
C ARG A 94 -10.02 0.27 5.34
N PHE A 95 -9.35 0.67 4.26
CA PHE A 95 -10.00 1.38 3.18
C PHE A 95 -10.77 0.41 2.28
N THR A 96 -11.99 0.78 1.91
CA THR A 96 -12.83 0.06 0.96
C THR A 96 -12.78 0.77 -0.40
N GLY A 97 -12.18 0.12 -1.39
CA GLY A 97 -12.15 0.62 -2.76
C GLY A 97 -11.08 -0.02 -3.62
N LEU A 98 -11.04 0.37 -4.90
CA LEU A 98 -10.03 -0.09 -5.84
C LEU A 98 -8.76 0.74 -5.70
N ARG A 99 -7.65 0.07 -5.39
CA ARG A 99 -6.31 0.63 -5.43
C ARG A 99 -5.67 0.31 -6.78
N TYR A 100 -5.01 1.31 -7.35
CA TYR A 100 -4.19 1.18 -8.54
C TYR A 100 -2.76 1.56 -8.19
N ASP A 101 -1.82 0.67 -8.48
CA ASP A 101 -0.39 0.94 -8.29
C ASP A 101 0.21 1.40 -9.62
N THR A 102 0.47 2.71 -9.75
CA THR A 102 1.10 3.28 -10.95
C THR A 102 2.61 3.40 -10.82
N GLY A 103 3.22 2.82 -9.77
CA GLY A 103 4.65 2.91 -9.51
C GLY A 103 5.51 1.97 -10.37
N ASN A 104 4.88 1.05 -11.11
CA ASN A 104 5.56 0.14 -12.03
C ASN A 104 4.93 0.18 -13.45
N PRO A 105 5.65 -0.23 -14.51
CA PRO A 105 5.18 -0.11 -15.88
C PRO A 105 3.85 -0.83 -16.18
N LEU A 106 3.70 -2.07 -15.71
CA LEU A 106 2.47 -2.84 -15.93
C LEU A 106 1.28 -2.22 -15.18
N GLY A 107 1.51 -1.79 -13.95
CA GLY A 107 0.54 -1.09 -13.12
C GLY A 107 0.07 0.22 -13.75
N LEU A 108 0.99 1.01 -14.33
CA LEU A 108 0.66 2.23 -15.07
C LEU A 108 -0.24 1.93 -16.29
N LEU A 109 0.10 0.93 -17.10
CA LEU A 109 -0.66 0.56 -18.30
C LEU A 109 -2.06 0.05 -17.96
N THR A 110 -2.16 -0.91 -17.03
CA THR A 110 -3.44 -1.48 -16.60
C THR A 110 -4.34 -0.44 -15.95
N THR A 111 -3.77 0.48 -15.16
CA THR A 111 -4.52 1.63 -14.59
C THR A 111 -5.04 2.55 -15.69
N SER A 112 -4.19 2.88 -16.67
CA SER A 112 -4.58 3.74 -17.80
C SER A 112 -5.73 3.13 -18.59
N ILE A 113 -5.67 1.82 -18.88
CA ILE A 113 -6.75 1.07 -19.52
C ILE A 113 -8.02 1.12 -18.65
N ALA A 114 -7.91 0.81 -17.36
CA ALA A 114 -9.06 0.78 -16.45
C ALA A 114 -9.79 2.13 -16.36
N TYR A 115 -9.05 3.25 -16.38
CA TYR A 115 -9.65 4.58 -16.40
C TYR A 115 -10.19 4.97 -17.79
N ALA A 116 -9.50 4.63 -18.87
CA ALA A 116 -9.96 4.89 -20.22
C ALA A 116 -11.26 4.14 -20.55
N LEU A 117 -11.43 2.91 -20.03
CA LEU A 117 -12.66 2.13 -20.19
C LEU A 117 -13.87 2.71 -19.44
N LYS A 118 -13.66 3.65 -18.51
CA LYS A 118 -14.75 4.40 -17.84
C LYS A 118 -15.20 5.63 -18.62
N ARG A 119 -14.47 6.02 -19.68
CA ARG A 119 -14.74 7.22 -20.47
C ARG A 119 -15.58 6.89 -21.71
N PRO A 120 -16.80 7.44 -21.85
CA PRO A 120 -17.67 7.15 -22.99
C PRO A 120 -17.06 7.52 -24.36
N ASP A 121 -16.21 8.54 -24.40
CA ASP A 121 -15.56 9.05 -25.61
C ASP A 121 -14.33 8.23 -26.04
N ILE A 122 -13.73 7.44 -25.14
CA ILE A 122 -12.52 6.66 -25.41
C ILE A 122 -12.80 5.15 -25.42
N ALA A 123 -13.65 4.68 -24.50
CA ALA A 123 -13.85 3.25 -24.27
C ALA A 123 -14.23 2.44 -25.51
N PRO A 124 -15.09 2.92 -26.45
CA PRO A 124 -15.42 2.16 -27.64
C PRO A 124 -14.20 1.88 -28.53
N GLY A 125 -13.40 2.91 -28.83
CA GLY A 125 -12.20 2.77 -29.67
C GLY A 125 -11.11 1.93 -29.00
N LEU A 126 -10.89 2.12 -27.70
CA LEU A 126 -9.91 1.34 -26.96
C LEU A 126 -10.27 -0.16 -26.93
N ARG A 127 -11.54 -0.51 -26.73
CA ARG A 127 -11.99 -1.92 -26.74
C ARG A 127 -11.73 -2.59 -28.09
N ALA A 128 -12.04 -1.90 -29.19
CA ALA A 128 -11.80 -2.41 -30.53
C ALA A 128 -10.30 -2.66 -30.77
N TYR A 129 -9.45 -1.68 -30.43
CA TYR A 129 -8.00 -1.81 -30.57
C TYR A 129 -7.42 -2.94 -29.70
N MET A 130 -7.85 -3.05 -28.44
CA MET A 130 -7.40 -4.14 -27.57
C MET A 130 -7.77 -5.53 -28.13
N GLN A 131 -8.96 -5.67 -28.73
CA GLN A 131 -9.35 -6.92 -29.37
C GLN A 131 -8.46 -7.25 -30.57
N GLU A 132 -8.16 -6.27 -31.42
CA GLU A 132 -7.25 -6.42 -32.57
C GLU A 132 -5.87 -6.94 -32.13
N VAL A 133 -5.23 -6.25 -31.18
CA VAL A 133 -3.90 -6.61 -30.66
C VAL A 133 -3.89 -8.01 -30.02
N LEU A 134 -4.96 -8.41 -29.33
CA LEU A 134 -5.06 -9.73 -28.71
C LEU A 134 -5.27 -10.87 -29.70
N HIS A 135 -5.71 -10.60 -30.94
CA HIS A 135 -5.78 -11.62 -32.00
C HIS A 135 -4.46 -11.79 -32.76
N GLU A 136 -3.58 -10.78 -32.71
CA GLU A 136 -2.25 -10.83 -33.35
C GLU A 136 -1.17 -11.48 -32.47
N ALA A 137 -1.40 -11.53 -31.16
CA ALA A 137 -0.51 -12.14 -30.16
C ALA A 137 -0.80 -13.63 -29.95
#